data_AF-A0A7C7PVT4-F1
#
_entry.id   AF-A0A7C7PVT4-F1
#
_cell.length_a   1.000
_cell.length_b   1.000
_cell.length_c   1.000
_cell.angle_alpha   90.00
_cell.angle_beta   90.00
_cell.angle_gamma   90.00
#
_symmetry.space_group_name_H-M   'P 1'
#
loop_
_entity.id
_entity.type
_entity.pdbx_description
1 polymer ?
#
loop_
_entity_poly.entity_id
_entity_poly.type
_entity_poly.pdbx_seq_one_letter_code
_entity_poly.pdbx_strand_id
1 'polypeptide(L)'
;MPDLPHPKLRADGWIIDPYGFDRKRFRRYLMKYLVTGKPVINCITASPDPGAPFGITSQEQVDVCREFNVPMFFYCVDPKWGSPAVWLHSDDPAIAKCREWLLKVVDEAHRTDTTQLPLSTANYSTGQPIEVAGDENNHFVYLDDFSTLQFVDDATIRGFLNLRWDGIAESLSVEPRDQRVNSVQLIYHFQSEFEMYDMQAELSGELVSTSGVKTSLALSLNGWRWEDEQSIEIPKVTRRTARRLRKQPFTLISSFRNRAGYRSNEFWVRVQVELPQAYKRRVTKRKGLS
;
A
#
# COMPACT_ATOMS: atom_id res chain seq x y z
N MET A 1 18.39 5.38 -7.89
CA MET A 1 17.09 4.74 -7.65
C MET A 1 16.09 5.32 -8.64
N PRO A 2 15.06 4.58 -9.08
CA PRO A 2 13.97 5.20 -9.84
C PRO A 2 13.36 6.35 -9.04
N ASP A 3 12.94 7.40 -9.72
CA ASP A 3 12.31 8.55 -9.06
C ASP A 3 11.02 8.09 -8.37
N LEU A 4 10.85 8.51 -7.12
CA LEU A 4 9.64 8.27 -6.34
C LEU A 4 8.74 9.51 -6.43
N PRO A 5 7.42 9.39 -6.19
CA PRO A 5 6.57 10.56 -6.15
C PRO A 5 7.09 11.50 -5.06
N HIS A 6 7.52 12.69 -5.47
CA HIS A 6 8.19 13.60 -4.56
C HIS A 6 7.15 14.25 -3.63
N PRO A 7 7.38 14.26 -2.30
CA PRO A 7 6.41 14.73 -1.31
C PRO A 7 5.83 16.11 -1.60
N LYS A 8 6.70 17.01 -2.07
CA LYS A 8 6.37 18.41 -2.30
C LYS A 8 5.85 18.73 -3.72
N LEU A 9 5.69 17.73 -4.60
CA LEU A 9 5.25 17.97 -5.98
C LEU A 9 3.71 17.99 -6.10
N ARG A 10 3.21 19.07 -6.70
CA ARG A 10 1.78 19.29 -7.01
C ARG A 10 1.31 18.57 -8.27
N ALA A 11 2.01 17.54 -8.74
CA ALA A 11 1.61 16.80 -9.94
C ALA A 11 0.17 16.27 -9.78
N ASP A 12 -0.64 16.31 -10.83
CA ASP A 12 -2.03 15.79 -10.79
C ASP A 12 -2.09 14.27 -11.00
N GLY A 13 -0.96 13.65 -11.35
CA GLY A 13 -0.83 12.22 -11.59
C GLY A 13 0.55 11.87 -12.12
N TRP A 14 0.74 10.60 -12.49
CA TRP A 14 2.05 10.06 -12.85
C TRP A 14 1.96 9.15 -14.07
N ILE A 15 2.98 9.24 -14.94
CA ILE A 15 3.30 8.23 -15.94
C ILE A 15 4.62 7.62 -15.51
N ILE A 16 4.66 6.30 -15.34
CA ILE A 16 5.84 5.57 -14.85
C ILE A 16 6.25 4.50 -15.87
N ASP A 17 7.55 4.22 -15.97
CA ASP A 17 8.13 3.25 -16.91
C ASP A 17 9.22 2.35 -16.26
N PRO A 18 8.93 1.64 -15.15
CA PRO A 18 9.89 0.82 -14.42
C PRO A 18 10.17 -0.52 -15.13
N TYR A 19 10.81 -0.46 -16.30
CA TYR A 19 11.17 -1.65 -17.07
C TYR A 19 12.05 -2.62 -16.27
N GLY A 20 11.86 -3.92 -16.50
CA GLY A 20 12.67 -4.97 -15.89
C GLY A 20 12.40 -5.24 -14.41
N PHE A 21 11.45 -4.55 -13.79
CA PHE A 21 11.08 -4.85 -12.40
C PHE A 21 10.27 -6.16 -12.36
N ASP A 22 10.72 -7.10 -11.52
CA ASP A 22 9.95 -8.28 -11.17
C ASP A 22 8.65 -7.91 -10.44
N ARG A 23 7.75 -8.88 -10.29
CA ARG A 23 6.46 -8.70 -9.61
C ARG A 23 6.57 -8.02 -8.25
N LYS A 24 7.47 -8.48 -7.37
CA LYS A 24 7.57 -7.98 -5.97
C LYS A 24 8.03 -6.52 -5.96
N ARG A 25 9.07 -6.22 -6.74
CA ARG A 25 9.67 -4.89 -6.85
C ARG A 25 8.72 -3.90 -7.52
N PHE A 26 8.11 -4.28 -8.64
CA PHE A 26 7.14 -3.44 -9.34
C PHE A 26 5.92 -3.13 -8.48
N ARG A 27 5.38 -4.14 -7.80
CA ARG A 27 4.22 -3.98 -6.93
C ARG A 27 4.46 -2.97 -5.82
N ARG A 28 5.59 -3.06 -5.11
CA ARG A 28 5.97 -2.07 -4.08
C ARG A 28 6.17 -0.67 -4.66
N TYR A 29 6.87 -0.59 -5.79
CA TYR A 29 7.08 0.67 -6.50
C TYR A 29 5.74 1.33 -6.87
N LEU A 30 4.81 0.59 -7.48
CA LEU A 30 3.48 1.09 -7.85
C LEU A 30 2.66 1.53 -6.62
N MET A 31 2.73 0.79 -5.51
CA MET A 31 2.04 1.16 -4.26
C MET A 31 2.48 2.55 -3.76
N LYS A 32 3.74 2.93 -3.92
CA LYS A 32 4.23 4.28 -3.54
C LYS A 32 3.54 5.40 -4.32
N TYR A 33 3.17 5.16 -5.58
CA TYR A 33 2.37 6.09 -6.37
C TYR A 33 0.90 6.06 -6.00
N LEU A 34 0.33 4.86 -5.84
CA LEU A 34 -1.09 4.67 -5.55
C LEU A 34 -1.51 5.26 -4.20
N VAL A 35 -0.64 5.18 -3.20
CA VAL A 35 -0.96 5.71 -1.87
C VAL A 35 -1.08 7.24 -1.86
N THR A 36 -0.55 7.95 -2.86
CA THR A 36 -0.81 9.39 -3.02
C THR A 36 -2.27 9.72 -3.34
N GLY A 37 -3.07 8.71 -3.75
CA GLY A 37 -4.44 8.89 -4.19
C GLY A 37 -4.61 9.54 -5.56
N LYS A 38 -3.51 9.87 -6.24
CA LYS A 38 -3.49 10.48 -7.57
C LYS A 38 -3.48 9.41 -8.68
N PRO A 39 -4.03 9.71 -9.87
CA PRO A 39 -3.93 8.85 -11.03
C PRO A 39 -2.48 8.45 -11.35
N VAL A 40 -2.29 7.19 -11.72
CA VAL A 40 -1.02 6.65 -12.22
C VAL A 40 -1.30 5.80 -13.46
N ILE A 41 -0.43 5.89 -14.46
CA ILE A 41 -0.45 5.07 -15.68
C ILE A 41 0.93 4.42 -15.83
N ASN A 42 0.96 3.10 -16.07
CA ASN A 42 2.21 2.37 -16.27
C ASN A 42 2.53 2.17 -17.75
N CYS A 43 3.76 2.44 -18.15
CA CYS A 43 4.33 2.07 -19.43
C CYS A 43 4.98 0.69 -19.32
N ILE A 44 4.48 -0.28 -20.08
CA ILE A 44 5.00 -1.65 -20.09
C ILE A 44 5.78 -1.90 -21.37
N THR A 45 6.95 -2.52 -21.27
CA THR A 45 7.71 -2.87 -22.48
C THR A 45 7.04 -4.00 -23.25
N ALA A 46 6.77 -3.75 -24.53
CA ALA A 46 6.34 -4.70 -25.54
C ALA A 46 7.39 -4.79 -26.67
N SER A 47 8.67 -4.60 -26.32
CA SER A 47 9.80 -4.70 -27.23
C SER A 47 10.82 -5.73 -26.74
N PRO A 48 11.55 -6.40 -27.66
CA PRO A 48 12.68 -7.21 -27.27
C PRO A 48 13.73 -6.38 -26.53
N ASP A 49 14.17 -6.86 -25.37
CA ASP A 49 15.28 -6.29 -24.62
C ASP A 49 16.54 -7.16 -24.85
N PRO A 50 17.63 -6.61 -25.39
CA PRO A 50 18.87 -7.37 -25.62
C PRO A 50 19.53 -7.89 -24.33
N GLY A 51 19.09 -7.48 -23.14
CA GLY A 51 19.65 -7.91 -21.85
C GLY A 51 18.75 -8.77 -20.96
N ALA A 52 17.48 -9.01 -21.32
CA ALA A 52 16.53 -9.71 -20.46
C ALA A 52 15.61 -10.66 -21.25
N PRO A 53 15.27 -11.85 -20.71
CA PRO A 53 14.29 -12.72 -21.34
C PRO A 53 12.94 -11.99 -21.41
N PHE A 54 12.56 -11.59 -22.63
CA PHE A 54 11.30 -10.90 -22.89
C PHE A 54 10.10 -11.72 -22.38
N GLY A 55 9.18 -11.03 -21.72
CA GLY A 55 7.83 -11.52 -21.43
C GLY A 55 7.52 -11.83 -19.97
N ILE A 56 8.49 -12.23 -19.15
CA ILE A 56 8.21 -12.58 -17.74
C ILE A 56 7.89 -11.32 -16.94
N THR A 57 8.81 -10.36 -16.88
CA THR A 57 8.62 -9.12 -16.12
C THR A 57 7.49 -8.27 -16.70
N SER A 58 7.35 -8.20 -18.03
CA SER A 58 6.23 -7.49 -18.68
C SER A 58 4.87 -8.06 -18.29
N GLN A 59 4.72 -9.40 -18.30
CA GLN A 59 3.47 -10.03 -17.87
C GLN A 59 3.22 -9.82 -16.38
N GLU A 60 4.25 -9.93 -15.53
CA GLU A 60 4.13 -9.64 -14.10
C GLU A 60 3.65 -8.22 -13.82
N GLN A 61 4.13 -7.23 -14.59
CA GLN A 61 3.67 -5.85 -14.51
C GLN A 61 2.22 -5.70 -14.97
N VAL A 62 1.81 -6.37 -16.05
CA VAL A 62 0.40 -6.41 -16.49
C VAL A 62 -0.48 -6.95 -15.36
N ASP A 63 -0.09 -8.06 -14.74
CA ASP A 63 -0.87 -8.70 -13.69
C ASP A 63 -1.02 -7.80 -12.45
N VAL A 64 0.05 -7.09 -12.07
CA VAL A 64 0.03 -6.13 -10.95
C VAL A 64 -0.82 -4.91 -11.31
N CYS A 65 -0.70 -4.35 -12.53
CA CYS A 65 -1.58 -3.26 -12.95
C CYS A 65 -3.05 -3.67 -12.92
N ARG A 66 -3.39 -4.88 -13.38
CA ARG A 66 -4.75 -5.44 -13.26
C ARG A 66 -5.17 -5.59 -11.80
N GLU A 67 -4.29 -6.09 -10.94
CA GLU A 67 -4.53 -6.24 -9.50
C GLU A 67 -5.02 -4.93 -8.87
N PHE A 68 -4.34 -3.82 -9.17
CA PHE A 68 -4.64 -2.49 -8.62
C PHE A 68 -5.61 -1.65 -9.47
N ASN A 69 -6.11 -2.17 -10.59
CA ASN A 69 -6.92 -1.42 -11.57
C ASN A 69 -6.22 -0.18 -12.14
N VAL A 70 -4.94 -0.32 -12.48
CA VAL A 70 -4.09 0.75 -13.02
C VAL A 70 -4.09 0.70 -14.55
N PRO A 71 -4.39 1.81 -15.23
CA PRO A 71 -4.26 1.92 -16.68
C PRO A 71 -2.83 1.67 -17.15
N MET A 72 -2.70 1.09 -18.35
CA MET A 72 -1.42 0.75 -18.96
C MET A 72 -1.35 1.28 -20.38
N PHE A 73 -0.15 1.59 -20.85
CA PHE A 73 0.19 1.69 -22.27
C PHE A 73 1.51 0.97 -22.51
N PHE A 74 1.87 0.78 -23.78
CA PHE A 74 2.96 -0.11 -24.15
C PHE A 74 4.04 0.62 -24.94
N TYR A 75 5.29 0.42 -24.53
CA TYR A 75 6.46 0.84 -25.26
C TYR A 75 6.77 -0.20 -26.35
N CYS A 76 6.58 0.20 -27.61
CA CYS A 76 6.66 -0.66 -28.79
C CYS A 76 7.61 -0.04 -29.82
N VAL A 77 8.91 -0.26 -29.65
CA VAL A 77 9.95 0.20 -30.59
C VAL A 77 10.86 -0.91 -31.04
N ASP A 78 11.38 -0.80 -32.25
CA ASP A 78 12.42 -1.68 -32.75
C ASP A 78 13.73 -1.40 -31.98
N PRO A 79 14.45 -2.41 -31.48
CA PRO A 79 15.64 -2.20 -30.65
C PRO A 79 16.83 -1.63 -31.42
N LYS A 80 16.87 -1.78 -32.76
CA LYS A 80 17.99 -1.32 -33.59
C LYS A 80 17.84 0.16 -33.96
N TRP A 81 16.62 0.60 -34.26
CA TRP A 81 16.33 1.93 -34.82
C TRP A 81 15.48 2.81 -33.90
N GLY A 82 14.94 2.27 -32.80
CA GLY A 82 14.05 3.00 -31.89
C GLY A 82 12.73 3.39 -32.54
N SER A 83 12.28 2.68 -33.59
CA SER A 83 11.13 3.07 -34.40
C SER A 83 9.91 2.18 -34.16
N PRO A 84 8.75 2.75 -33.77
CA PRO A 84 7.49 2.01 -33.70
C PRO A 84 6.99 1.50 -35.06
N ALA A 85 7.26 2.25 -36.13
CA ALA A 85 6.85 1.84 -37.49
C ALA A 85 7.62 0.59 -37.92
N VAL A 86 8.93 0.55 -37.65
CA VAL A 86 9.74 -0.65 -37.90
C VAL A 86 9.28 -1.80 -37.00
N TRP A 87 9.03 -1.55 -35.72
CA TRP A 87 8.50 -2.57 -34.80
C TRP A 87 7.19 -3.19 -35.30
N LEU A 88 6.29 -2.39 -35.85
CA LEU A 88 4.99 -2.84 -36.34
C LEU A 88 5.08 -3.69 -37.62
N HIS A 89 6.07 -3.42 -38.46
CA HIS A 89 6.23 -4.07 -39.77
C HIS A 89 7.38 -5.07 -39.84
N SER A 90 8.13 -5.26 -38.75
CA SER A 90 9.23 -6.21 -38.71
C SER A 90 8.74 -7.66 -38.74
N ASP A 91 9.45 -8.48 -39.52
CA ASP A 91 9.33 -9.94 -39.57
C ASP A 91 10.33 -10.63 -38.62
N ASP A 92 11.08 -9.87 -37.81
CA ASP A 92 11.96 -10.43 -36.78
C ASP A 92 11.14 -11.29 -35.80
N PRO A 93 11.49 -12.59 -35.60
CA PRO A 93 10.73 -13.49 -34.75
C PRO A 93 10.58 -13.01 -33.29
N ALA A 94 11.57 -12.29 -32.75
CA ALA A 94 11.50 -11.75 -31.41
C ALA A 94 10.49 -10.61 -31.32
N ILE A 95 10.46 -9.71 -32.31
CA ILE A 95 9.46 -8.63 -32.38
C ILE A 95 8.06 -9.19 -32.63
N ALA A 96 7.91 -10.17 -33.53
CA ALA A 96 6.64 -10.83 -33.79
C ALA A 96 6.05 -11.45 -32.50
N LYS A 97 6.87 -12.16 -31.71
CA LYS A 97 6.47 -12.72 -30.41
C LYS A 97 6.00 -11.64 -29.42
N CYS A 98 6.66 -10.49 -29.38
CA CYS A 98 6.24 -9.37 -28.53
C CYS A 98 4.87 -8.82 -28.96
N ARG A 99 4.66 -8.68 -30.27
CA ARG A 99 3.42 -8.18 -30.85
C ARG A 99 2.25 -9.13 -30.59
N GLU A 100 2.44 -10.43 -30.77
CA GLU A 100 1.44 -11.45 -30.46
C GLU A 100 1.05 -11.43 -28.97
N TRP A 101 2.03 -11.33 -28.07
CA TRP A 101 1.79 -11.18 -26.64
C TRP A 101 0.98 -9.91 -26.32
N LEU A 102 1.37 -8.76 -26.90
CA LEU A 102 0.67 -7.50 -26.70
C LEU A 102 -0.81 -7.60 -27.12
N LEU A 103 -1.08 -8.14 -28.31
CA LEU A 103 -2.44 -8.29 -28.82
C LEU A 103 -3.29 -9.18 -27.89
N LYS A 104 -2.70 -10.26 -27.37
CA LYS A 104 -3.37 -11.10 -26.37
C LYS A 104 -3.70 -10.32 -25.09
N VAL A 105 -2.76 -9.53 -24.56
CA VAL A 105 -2.98 -8.71 -23.37
C VAL A 105 -4.08 -7.67 -23.59
N VAL A 106 -4.11 -7.02 -24.76
CA VAL A 106 -5.14 -6.05 -25.15
C VAL A 106 -6.52 -6.72 -25.21
N ASP A 107 -6.61 -7.88 -25.85
CA ASP A 107 -7.85 -8.68 -25.90
C ASP A 107 -8.35 -9.08 -24.50
N GLU A 108 -7.44 -9.50 -23.63
CA GLU A 108 -7.75 -9.83 -22.23
C GLU A 108 -8.23 -8.59 -21.46
N ALA A 109 -7.63 -7.43 -21.66
CA ALA A 109 -8.04 -6.17 -21.04
C ALA A 109 -9.46 -5.78 -21.47
N HIS A 110 -9.80 -5.87 -22.75
CA HIS A 110 -11.15 -5.59 -23.26
C HIS A 110 -12.23 -6.52 -22.71
N ARG A 111 -11.88 -7.77 -22.39
CA ARG A 111 -12.82 -8.77 -21.83
C ARG A 111 -12.93 -8.70 -20.30
N THR A 112 -12.14 -7.84 -19.65
CA THR A 112 -12.07 -7.80 -18.18
C THR A 112 -13.31 -7.14 -17.58
N ASP A 113 -13.96 -7.84 -16.66
CA ASP A 113 -15.02 -7.26 -15.83
C ASP A 113 -14.42 -6.31 -14.80
N THR A 114 -14.44 -5.01 -15.11
CA THR A 114 -13.87 -3.95 -14.26
C THR A 114 -14.64 -3.75 -12.95
N THR A 115 -15.86 -4.30 -12.81
CA THR A 115 -16.62 -4.22 -11.55
C THR A 115 -16.00 -5.07 -10.43
N GLN A 116 -15.12 -6.00 -10.80
CA GLN A 116 -14.37 -6.84 -9.86
C GLN A 116 -13.01 -6.26 -9.47
N LEU A 117 -12.61 -5.16 -10.10
CA LEU A 117 -11.34 -4.48 -9.86
C LEU A 117 -11.53 -3.27 -8.92
N PRO A 118 -10.51 -2.90 -8.12
CA PRO A 118 -9.27 -3.66 -7.87
C PRO A 118 -9.54 -4.98 -7.14
N LEU A 119 -8.63 -5.95 -7.36
CA LEU A 119 -8.70 -7.28 -6.74
C LEU A 119 -8.50 -7.18 -5.22
N SER A 120 -9.05 -8.13 -4.47
CA SER A 120 -8.91 -8.14 -3.01
C SER A 120 -7.45 -8.21 -2.54
N THR A 121 -6.56 -8.83 -3.32
CA THR A 121 -5.11 -8.91 -3.04
C THR A 121 -4.43 -7.55 -3.03
N ALA A 122 -4.98 -6.54 -3.74
CA ALA A 122 -4.47 -5.17 -3.73
C ALA A 122 -4.52 -4.52 -2.34
N ASN A 123 -5.33 -5.04 -1.42
CA ASN A 123 -5.40 -4.56 -0.05
C ASN A 123 -4.24 -5.05 0.83
N TYR A 124 -3.37 -5.93 0.34
CA TYR A 124 -2.35 -6.59 1.16
C TYR A 124 -0.94 -6.34 0.66
N SER A 125 0.04 -6.15 1.52
CA SER A 125 1.46 -6.28 1.18
C SER A 125 2.22 -6.86 2.36
N THR A 126 3.36 -7.47 2.07
CA THR A 126 4.29 -7.95 3.10
C THR A 126 5.44 -6.96 3.22
N GLY A 127 5.73 -6.54 4.45
CA GLY A 127 6.89 -5.70 4.81
C GLY A 127 8.21 -6.47 4.71
N GLN A 128 9.34 -5.77 4.81
CA GLN A 128 10.62 -6.43 5.12
C GLN A 128 10.87 -6.33 6.63
N PRO A 129 11.49 -7.34 7.27
CA PRO A 129 11.99 -7.19 8.62
C PRO A 129 12.96 -6.01 8.72
N ILE A 130 12.80 -5.21 9.77
CA ILE A 130 13.70 -4.12 10.13
C ILE A 130 14.78 -4.70 11.03
N GLU A 131 16.02 -4.66 10.56
CA GLU A 131 17.17 -5.06 11.36
C GLU A 131 17.42 -4.05 12.47
N VAL A 132 17.54 -4.56 13.69
CA VAL A 132 17.78 -3.80 14.90
C VAL A 132 19.24 -3.99 15.30
N ALA A 133 19.96 -2.87 15.41
CA ALA A 133 21.29 -2.81 15.98
C ALA A 133 21.31 -1.71 17.03
N GLY A 134 21.76 -2.03 18.24
CA GLY A 134 21.91 -1.04 19.31
C GLY A 134 22.99 -0.01 18.96
N ASP A 135 22.81 1.21 19.45
CA ASP A 135 23.83 2.25 19.47
C ASP A 135 24.90 1.99 20.57
N GLU A 136 25.77 2.97 20.83
CA GLU A 136 26.79 2.90 21.88
C GLU A 136 26.23 2.69 23.30
N ASN A 137 24.94 2.97 23.51
CA ASN A 137 24.22 2.77 24.76
C ASN A 137 23.33 1.51 24.73
N ASN A 138 23.46 0.66 23.69
CA ASN A 138 22.60 -0.50 23.42
C ASN A 138 21.12 -0.14 23.23
N HIS A 139 20.83 1.06 22.73
CA HIS A 139 19.49 1.52 22.43
C HIS A 139 19.24 1.54 20.92
N PHE A 140 18.00 1.30 20.51
CA PHE A 140 17.58 1.41 19.12
C PHE A 140 16.28 2.21 19.07
N VAL A 141 16.21 3.15 18.13
CA VAL A 141 15.03 3.95 17.87
C VAL A 141 14.73 3.87 16.38
N TYR A 142 13.55 3.36 16.05
CA TYR A 142 12.98 3.42 14.72
C TYR A 142 11.87 4.47 14.70
N LEU A 143 11.93 5.38 13.72
CA LEU A 143 10.94 6.41 13.51
C LEU A 143 10.39 6.32 12.09
N ASP A 144 9.09 6.14 11.98
CA ASP A 144 8.32 6.32 10.75
C ASP A 144 7.32 7.45 11.00
N ASP A 145 7.76 8.67 10.69
CA ASP A 145 6.98 9.89 10.84
C ASP A 145 6.08 10.18 9.63
N PHE A 146 6.05 9.26 8.65
CA PHE A 146 5.36 9.41 7.38
C PHE A 146 5.81 10.64 6.55
N SER A 147 7.00 11.20 6.82
CA SER A 147 7.63 12.21 5.93
C SER A 147 8.06 11.61 4.59
N THR A 148 8.23 10.29 4.55
CA THR A 148 8.55 9.52 3.36
C THR A 148 7.57 8.36 3.16
N LEU A 149 7.78 7.59 2.09
CA LEU A 149 7.00 6.40 1.75
C LEU A 149 7.63 5.10 2.29
N GLN A 150 8.53 5.20 3.27
CA GLN A 150 9.24 4.07 3.85
C GLN A 150 8.29 3.00 4.43
N PHE A 151 7.16 3.41 5.01
CA PHE A 151 6.13 2.48 5.50
C PHE A 151 5.65 1.47 4.44
N VAL A 152 5.69 1.81 3.14
CA VAL A 152 5.30 0.90 2.05
C VAL A 152 6.28 -0.27 1.92
N ASP A 153 7.54 -0.06 2.28
CA ASP A 153 8.58 -1.08 2.23
C ASP A 153 8.68 -1.89 3.52
N ASP A 154 8.56 -1.21 4.66
CA ASP A 154 8.88 -1.76 5.97
C ASP A 154 7.66 -2.43 6.62
N ALA A 155 6.46 -1.88 6.42
CA ALA A 155 5.25 -2.44 7.02
C ALA A 155 4.61 -3.53 6.14
N THR A 156 4.13 -4.59 6.79
CA THR A 156 3.06 -5.43 6.23
C THR A 156 1.76 -4.65 6.30
N ILE A 157 1.16 -4.38 5.14
CA ILE A 157 -0.05 -3.56 5.03
C ILE A 157 -1.27 -4.44 4.83
N ARG A 158 -2.34 -4.16 5.56
CA ARG A 158 -3.70 -4.66 5.27
C ARG A 158 -4.65 -3.49 5.12
N GLY A 159 -5.52 -3.53 4.12
CA GLY A 159 -6.42 -2.43 3.78
C GLY A 159 -5.74 -1.28 3.03
N PHE A 160 -4.69 -1.58 2.24
CA PHE A 160 -3.91 -0.58 1.51
C PHE A 160 -4.75 0.40 0.68
N LEU A 161 -5.83 -0.07 0.03
CA LEU A 161 -6.65 0.79 -0.82
C LEU A 161 -7.33 1.94 -0.06
N ASN A 162 -7.42 1.82 1.27
CA ASN A 162 -7.95 2.85 2.16
C ASN A 162 -6.87 3.80 2.71
N LEU A 163 -5.58 3.63 2.36
CA LEU A 163 -4.50 4.52 2.81
C LEU A 163 -4.29 5.70 1.87
N ARG A 164 -4.10 6.90 2.40
CA ARG A 164 -3.65 8.07 1.65
C ARG A 164 -2.48 8.76 2.30
N TRP A 165 -1.43 8.95 1.53
CA TRP A 165 -0.28 9.73 1.94
C TRP A 165 -0.31 11.10 1.28
N ASP A 166 -0.25 12.13 2.11
CA ASP A 166 -0.07 13.51 1.69
C ASP A 166 1.37 13.93 1.98
N GLY A 167 2.19 14.00 0.93
CA GLY A 167 3.58 14.39 1.05
C GLY A 167 3.82 15.88 1.33
N ILE A 168 2.81 16.74 1.20
CA ILE A 168 2.91 18.14 1.61
C ILE A 168 2.67 18.25 3.12
N ALA A 169 1.67 17.54 3.61
CA ALA A 169 1.36 17.48 5.03
C ALA A 169 2.25 16.47 5.80
N GLU A 170 3.05 15.67 5.08
CA GLU A 170 3.89 14.60 5.62
C GLU A 170 3.08 13.69 6.56
N SER A 171 1.90 13.26 6.07
CA SER A 171 0.92 12.54 6.88
C SER A 171 0.27 11.39 6.13
N LEU A 172 -0.02 10.34 6.89
CA LEU A 172 -0.81 9.20 6.43
C LEU A 172 -2.23 9.30 7.01
N SER A 173 -3.22 9.22 6.14
CA SER A 173 -4.63 9.23 6.48
C SER A 173 -5.32 7.95 6.01
N VAL A 174 -6.46 7.65 6.63
CA VAL A 174 -7.29 6.51 6.28
C VAL A 174 -8.61 7.01 5.70
N GLU A 175 -8.85 6.70 4.43
CA GLU A 175 -10.06 7.03 3.68
C GLU A 175 -10.84 5.75 3.31
N PRO A 176 -12.11 5.60 3.71
CA PRO A 176 -12.91 4.44 3.33
C PRO A 176 -13.26 4.47 1.84
N ARG A 177 -12.45 3.81 0.99
CA ARG A 177 -12.69 3.66 -0.45
C ARG A 177 -13.18 2.26 -0.82
N ASP A 178 -12.57 1.22 -0.26
CA ASP A 178 -13.05 -0.15 -0.40
C ASP A 178 -14.01 -0.49 0.75
N GLN A 179 -15.31 -0.47 0.47
CA GLN A 179 -16.35 -0.78 1.46
C GLN A 179 -16.30 -2.22 1.97
N ARG A 180 -15.55 -3.12 1.31
CA ARG A 180 -15.35 -4.50 1.73
C ARG A 180 -14.36 -4.60 2.89
N VAL A 181 -13.52 -3.57 3.09
CA VAL A 181 -12.49 -3.53 4.12
C VAL A 181 -12.86 -2.51 5.19
N ASN A 182 -13.03 -2.99 6.42
CA ASN A 182 -13.40 -2.19 7.58
C ASN A 182 -12.23 -1.87 8.51
N SER A 183 -11.01 -2.26 8.17
CA SER A 183 -9.82 -1.93 8.95
C SER A 183 -8.60 -1.76 8.09
N VAL A 184 -7.69 -0.92 8.55
CA VAL A 184 -6.35 -0.75 7.99
C VAL A 184 -5.33 -1.13 9.05
N GLN A 185 -4.31 -1.89 8.67
CA GLN A 185 -3.22 -2.31 9.55
C GLN A 185 -1.88 -2.01 8.90
N LEU A 186 -0.97 -1.42 9.67
CA LEU A 186 0.47 -1.42 9.41
C LEU A 186 1.12 -2.30 10.47
N ILE A 187 1.83 -3.34 10.04
CA ILE A 187 2.50 -4.27 10.93
C ILE A 187 4.00 -4.23 10.62
N TYR A 188 4.78 -3.67 11.54
CA TYR A 188 6.23 -3.62 11.47
C TYR A 188 6.81 -4.86 12.17
N HIS A 189 7.83 -5.47 11.57
CA HIS A 189 8.55 -6.61 12.12
C HIS A 189 9.98 -6.19 12.37
N PHE A 190 10.44 -6.32 13.61
CA PHE A 190 11.79 -5.99 14.04
C PHE A 190 12.53 -7.27 14.36
N GLN A 191 13.78 -7.38 13.91
CA GLN A 191 14.64 -8.55 14.09
C GLN A 191 16.04 -8.12 14.52
N SER A 192 16.63 -8.87 15.44
CA SER A 192 17.98 -8.68 15.97
C SER A 192 18.67 -10.04 16.14
N GLU A 193 19.99 -10.09 16.00
CA GLU A 193 20.78 -11.26 16.41
C GLU A 193 20.90 -11.38 17.94
N PHE A 194 20.72 -10.26 18.65
CA PHE A 194 20.78 -10.16 20.11
C PHE A 194 19.39 -10.08 20.73
N GLU A 195 19.26 -10.57 21.96
CA GLU A 195 18.02 -10.45 22.73
C GLU A 195 17.65 -8.98 22.95
N MET A 196 16.47 -8.59 22.52
CA MET A 196 15.88 -7.28 22.80
C MET A 196 15.05 -7.35 24.08
N TYR A 197 15.07 -6.26 24.85
CA TYR A 197 14.29 -6.08 26.08
C TYR A 197 13.72 -4.66 26.11
N ASP A 198 12.75 -4.40 27.01
CA ASP A 198 12.10 -3.10 27.19
C ASP A 198 11.52 -2.48 25.90
N MET A 199 11.09 -3.32 24.95
CA MET A 199 10.46 -2.89 23.70
C MET A 199 9.22 -2.04 24.00
N GLN A 200 9.16 -0.90 23.32
CA GLN A 200 8.08 0.07 23.41
C GLN A 200 7.76 0.59 22.02
N ALA A 201 6.47 0.81 21.77
CA ALA A 201 6.00 1.55 20.61
C ALA A 201 5.18 2.75 21.08
N GLU A 202 5.30 3.84 20.34
CA GLU A 202 4.49 5.03 20.49
C GLU A 202 3.81 5.36 19.16
N LEU A 203 2.54 5.74 19.22
CA LEU A 203 1.79 6.24 18.07
C LEU A 203 1.13 7.55 18.46
N SER A 204 1.49 8.61 17.76
CA SER A 204 0.87 9.93 17.91
C SER A 204 0.18 10.35 16.62
N GLY A 205 -0.95 11.06 16.74
CA GLY A 205 -1.72 11.48 15.56
C GLY A 205 -2.95 12.33 15.89
N GLU A 206 -3.76 12.59 14.87
CA GLU A 206 -5.01 13.36 14.99
C GLU A 206 -6.20 12.56 14.48
N LEU A 207 -7.29 12.54 15.24
CA LEU A 207 -8.58 11.99 14.81
C LEU A 207 -9.40 13.08 14.11
N VAL A 208 -9.68 12.88 12.81
CA VAL A 208 -10.41 13.83 11.94
C VAL A 208 -11.76 13.26 11.45
N SER A 209 -12.29 12.23 12.11
CA SER A 209 -13.46 11.49 11.61
C SER A 209 -14.78 11.82 12.31
N THR A 210 -15.87 11.58 11.59
CA THR A 210 -17.19 11.30 12.17
C THR A 210 -17.13 10.03 13.00
N SER A 211 -17.70 10.06 14.20
CA SER A 211 -17.80 9.00 15.23
C SER A 211 -17.58 7.53 14.81
N GLY A 212 -17.00 6.74 15.71
CA GLY A 212 -16.91 5.28 15.60
C GLY A 212 -15.70 4.76 14.83
N VAL A 213 -14.68 5.62 14.63
CA VAL A 213 -13.33 5.18 14.27
C VAL A 213 -12.59 4.82 15.55
N LYS A 214 -11.94 3.66 15.54
CA LYS A 214 -11.05 3.21 16.62
C LYS A 214 -9.64 3.08 16.08
N THR A 215 -8.68 3.71 16.75
CA THR A 215 -7.25 3.54 16.47
C THR A 215 -6.62 2.76 17.61
N SER A 216 -5.80 1.75 17.29
CA SER A 216 -5.09 0.97 18.28
C SER A 216 -3.63 0.72 17.92
N LEU A 217 -2.82 0.55 18.97
CA LEU A 217 -1.40 0.22 18.93
C LEU A 217 -1.18 -1.02 19.80
N ALA A 218 -0.49 -2.03 19.28
CA ALA A 218 -0.20 -3.25 20.03
C ALA A 218 1.18 -3.80 19.68
N LEU A 219 1.76 -4.54 20.63
CA LEU A 219 3.00 -5.29 20.45
C LEU A 219 2.74 -6.79 20.34
N SER A 220 3.68 -7.53 19.75
CA SER A 220 3.65 -8.99 19.73
C SER A 220 5.07 -9.55 19.72
N LEU A 221 5.27 -10.69 20.39
CA LEU A 221 6.52 -11.47 20.32
C LEU A 221 6.47 -12.61 19.29
N ASN A 222 5.35 -12.76 18.56
CA ASN A 222 5.21 -13.82 17.56
C ASN A 222 4.45 -13.41 16.29
N GLY A 223 3.93 -12.18 16.22
CA GLY A 223 3.23 -11.66 15.05
C GLY A 223 1.78 -12.12 14.89
N TRP A 224 1.27 -13.03 15.75
CA TRP A 224 -0.12 -13.49 15.70
C TRP A 224 -0.91 -13.26 17.00
N ARG A 225 -0.24 -13.20 18.15
CA ARG A 225 -0.82 -12.86 19.45
C ARG A 225 -0.42 -11.45 19.84
N TRP A 226 -1.40 -10.57 19.88
CA TRP A 226 -1.20 -9.16 20.22
C TRP A 226 -1.39 -8.96 21.72
N GLU A 227 -0.44 -8.26 22.31
CA GLU A 227 -0.38 -7.94 23.73
C GLU A 227 -0.34 -6.42 23.92
N ASP A 228 -0.74 -5.98 25.11
CA ASP A 228 -0.76 -4.56 25.52
C ASP A 228 -1.40 -3.62 24.47
N GLU A 229 -2.58 -4.00 23.96
CA GLU A 229 -3.31 -3.19 22.99
C GLU A 229 -3.88 -1.93 23.67
N GLN A 230 -3.30 -0.78 23.32
CA GLN A 230 -3.84 0.52 23.65
C GLN A 230 -4.76 0.99 22.53
N SER A 231 -5.87 1.64 22.87
CA SER A 231 -6.78 2.14 21.85
C SER A 231 -7.49 3.43 22.25
N ILE A 232 -7.85 4.20 21.23
CA ILE A 232 -8.69 5.39 21.33
C ILE A 232 -9.85 5.27 20.33
N GLU A 233 -11.05 5.65 20.74
CA GLU A 233 -12.25 5.66 19.88
C GLU A 233 -12.91 7.03 19.94
N ILE A 234 -13.34 7.57 18.79
CA ILE A 234 -14.18 8.77 18.77
C ILE A 234 -15.59 8.38 19.22
N PRO A 235 -16.11 8.93 20.34
CA PRO A 235 -17.43 8.60 20.84
C PRO A 235 -18.53 8.84 19.78
N LYS A 236 -19.61 8.06 19.84
CA LYS A 236 -20.80 8.28 19.00
C LYS A 236 -21.47 9.59 19.37
N VAL A 237 -21.16 10.65 18.62
CA VAL A 237 -21.72 11.99 18.84
C VAL A 237 -23.13 12.08 18.23
N THR A 238 -24.11 12.56 19.00
CA THR A 238 -25.46 12.86 18.51
C THR A 238 -25.46 14.09 17.58
N ARG A 239 -26.38 14.15 16.62
CA ARG A 239 -26.44 15.18 15.54
C ARG A 239 -26.30 16.64 15.99
N ARG A 240 -26.57 16.99 17.25
CA ARG A 240 -26.48 18.35 17.79
C ARG A 240 -25.05 18.82 18.07
N THR A 241 -24.08 17.93 18.26
CA THR A 241 -22.68 18.28 18.60
C THR A 241 -21.72 18.14 17.42
N ALA A 242 -22.18 17.61 16.27
CA ALA A 242 -21.37 17.36 15.07
C ALA A 242 -20.76 18.62 14.44
N ARG A 243 -21.31 19.82 14.72
CA ARG A 243 -20.83 21.10 14.19
C ARG A 243 -19.51 21.59 14.80
N ARG A 244 -18.96 20.89 15.81
CA ARG A 244 -17.69 21.20 16.49
C ARG A 244 -16.77 19.98 16.62
N LEU A 245 -16.78 19.05 15.66
CA LEU A 245 -15.76 18.01 15.62
C LEU A 245 -14.40 18.66 15.27
N ARG A 246 -13.69 19.05 16.34
CA ARG A 246 -12.31 19.49 16.31
C ARG A 246 -11.42 18.27 16.07
N LYS A 247 -10.31 18.47 15.38
CA LYS A 247 -9.16 17.56 15.41
C LYS A 247 -8.86 17.21 16.86
N GLN A 248 -8.87 15.93 17.20
CA GLN A 248 -8.53 15.46 18.53
C GLN A 248 -7.15 14.79 18.47
N PRO A 249 -6.09 15.42 19.01
CA PRO A 249 -4.79 14.78 19.07
C PRO A 249 -4.83 13.61 20.05
N PHE A 250 -4.00 12.61 19.81
CA PHE A 250 -3.83 11.46 20.69
C PHE A 250 -2.40 10.95 20.67
N THR A 251 -2.03 10.24 21.73
CA THR A 251 -0.81 9.46 21.85
C THR A 251 -1.16 8.12 22.50
N LEU A 252 -0.74 7.02 21.88
CA LEU A 252 -0.84 5.66 22.41
C LEU A 252 0.57 5.14 22.68
N ILE A 253 0.78 4.49 23.81
CA ILE A 253 2.07 3.89 24.18
C ILE A 253 1.83 2.44 24.58
N SER A 254 2.38 1.50 23.81
CA SER A 254 2.36 0.07 24.12
C SER A 254 3.76 -0.37 24.51
N SER A 255 3.91 -1.17 25.56
CA SER A 255 5.21 -1.59 26.06
C SER A 255 5.18 -2.96 26.74
N PHE A 256 6.29 -3.69 26.65
CA PHE A 256 6.50 -4.90 27.46
C PHE A 256 7.09 -4.61 28.85
N ARG A 257 6.99 -3.36 29.35
CA ARG A 257 7.57 -2.97 30.63
C ARG A 257 6.99 -3.77 31.80
N ASN A 258 7.83 -4.12 32.76
CA ASN A 258 7.50 -4.79 34.04
C ASN A 258 7.12 -6.28 33.99
N ARG A 259 7.37 -7.00 32.90
CA ARG A 259 7.24 -8.46 32.89
C ARG A 259 8.61 -9.10 32.75
N ALA A 260 9.16 -9.59 33.87
CA ALA A 260 10.34 -10.44 33.87
C ALA A 260 10.12 -11.60 32.89
N GLY A 261 10.82 -11.58 31.74
CA GLY A 261 10.74 -12.65 30.73
C GLY A 261 10.40 -12.22 29.30
N TYR A 262 10.11 -10.95 29.01
CA TYR A 262 9.90 -10.48 27.63
C TYR A 262 11.22 -10.16 26.96
N ARG A 263 11.96 -11.21 26.62
CA ARG A 263 13.15 -11.16 25.78
C ARG A 263 12.87 -11.88 24.48
N SER A 264 13.28 -11.30 23.37
CA SER A 264 13.12 -11.92 22.07
C SER A 264 14.12 -11.35 21.07
N ASN A 265 14.50 -12.16 20.10
CA ASN A 265 15.28 -11.73 18.95
C ASN A 265 14.41 -11.10 17.86
N GLU A 266 13.08 -11.13 18.05
CA GLU A 266 12.13 -10.49 17.16
C GLU A 266 10.88 -9.99 17.89
N PHE A 267 10.30 -8.91 17.40
CA PHE A 267 8.99 -8.45 17.85
C PHE A 267 8.25 -7.72 16.73
N TRP A 268 6.95 -7.53 16.92
CA TRP A 268 6.09 -6.85 15.97
C TRP A 268 5.36 -5.70 16.63
N VAL A 269 5.13 -4.64 15.85
CA VAL A 269 4.30 -3.50 16.22
C VAL A 269 3.15 -3.42 15.24
N ARG A 270 1.91 -3.38 15.72
CA ARG A 270 0.72 -3.17 14.89
C ARG A 270 0.08 -1.84 15.19
N VAL A 271 0.01 -1.00 14.17
CA VAL A 271 -0.89 0.15 14.11
C VAL A 271 -2.15 -0.29 13.38
N GLN A 272 -3.32 -0.08 13.99
CA GLN A 272 -4.60 -0.46 13.41
C GLN A 272 -5.60 0.69 13.48
N VAL A 273 -6.33 0.90 12.40
CA VAL A 273 -7.49 1.80 12.33
C VAL A 273 -8.70 1.00 11.91
N GLU A 274 -9.68 0.87 12.79
CA GLU A 274 -10.98 0.30 12.48
C GLU A 274 -11.94 1.41 12.04
N LEU A 275 -12.51 1.22 10.86
CA LEU A 275 -13.46 2.11 10.27
C LEU A 275 -14.87 1.74 10.74
N PRO A 276 -15.75 2.73 11.00
CA PRO A 276 -17.13 2.45 11.34
C PRO A 276 -17.75 1.62 10.23
N GLN A 277 -18.40 0.50 10.57
CA GLN A 277 -19.18 -0.24 9.60
C GLN A 277 -20.19 0.73 8.98
N ALA A 278 -20.07 0.95 7.67
CA ALA A 278 -21.08 1.69 6.93
C ALA A 278 -22.42 1.06 7.28
N TYR A 279 -23.31 1.84 7.90
CA TYR A 279 -24.67 1.41 8.21
C TYR A 279 -25.22 0.81 6.93
N LYS A 280 -25.41 -0.51 6.88
CA LYS A 280 -26.08 -1.17 5.74
C LYS A 280 -27.35 -0.37 5.53
N ARG A 281 -27.43 0.45 4.48
CA ARG A 281 -28.68 1.09 4.10
C ARG A 281 -29.63 -0.07 3.92
N ARG A 282 -30.57 -0.24 4.86
CA ARG A 282 -31.69 -1.15 4.72
C ARG A 282 -32.41 -0.66 3.47
N VAL A 283 -32.14 -1.26 2.32
CA VAL A 283 -32.95 -1.07 1.13
C VAL A 283 -34.24 -1.83 1.44
N THR A 284 -35.15 -1.18 2.17
CA THR A 284 -36.52 -1.64 2.26
C THR A 284 -37.10 -1.50 0.86
N LYS A 285 -37.17 -2.60 0.10
CA LYS A 285 -38.06 -2.68 -1.05
C LYS A 285 -39.46 -2.33 -0.55
N ARG A 286 -39.94 -1.12 -0.82
CA ARG A 286 -41.38 -0.83 -0.79
C ARG A 286 -41.97 -1.68 -1.91
N LYS A 287 -42.67 -2.76 -1.55
CA LYS A 287 -43.68 -3.35 -2.44
C LYS A 287 -44.71 -2.24 -2.67
N GLY A 288 -44.73 -1.67 -3.87
CA GLY A 288 -45.87 -0.91 -4.35
C GLY A 288 -47.01 -1.89 -4.54
N LEU A 289 -48.09 -1.68 -3.80
CA LEU A 289 -49.43 -2.12 -4.16
C LEU A 289 -49.99 -1.07 -5.12
N SER A 290 -50.24 -1.48 -6.36
CA SER A 290 -51.34 -1.02 -7.23
C SER A 290 -51.36 -1.93 -8.45
#